data_AF-A0A7C9AE09-F1
#
_entry.id   AF-A0A7C9AE09-F1
#
_cell.length_a   1.000
_cell.length_b   1.000
_cell.length_c   1.000
_cell.angle_alpha   90.00
_cell.angle_beta   90.00
_cell.angle_gamma   90.00
#
_symmetry.space_group_name_H-M   'P 1'
#
loop_
_entity.id
_entity.type
_entity.pdbx_description
1 polymer ?
#
loop_
_entity_poly.entity_id
_entity_poly.type
_entity_poly.pdbx_seq_one_letter_code
_entity_poly.pdbx_strand_id
1 'polypeptide(L)'
;EVREVPRWPSTFDGWEWPDYFTVYAFGYDSIGDDYKLVIVDFDGHRYLYAETFTNVYSLKTGTWKSVESPFYWHPDTSTSPGVFVDGSIHWIACNASDCKPTIVAFDLAKETFCEVPPPSLVGDMLVCSRLAALGGYLCIYHTHDIYEVDGSGVKENIDLWVMKEYGIRESWIRFTVNSLGASLDFSPLCMLGQDQVVMLKDDEELIMCD
;
A
#
# COMPACT_ATOMS: atom_id res chain seq x y z
N GLU A 1 21.19 21.70 -5.16
CA GLU A 1 22.06 21.06 -4.15
C GLU A 1 21.42 19.72 -3.79
N VAL A 2 22.17 18.62 -3.85
CA VAL A 2 21.67 17.28 -3.50
C VAL A 2 22.06 17.03 -2.05
N ARG A 3 21.10 16.68 -1.19
CA ARG A 3 21.34 16.33 0.21
C ARG A 3 21.06 14.85 0.40
N GLU A 4 22.06 14.12 0.87
CA GLU A 4 21.89 12.72 1.25
C GLU A 4 21.19 12.62 2.62
N VAL A 5 20.24 11.70 2.71
CA VAL A 5 19.60 11.34 3.98
C VAL A 5 20.52 10.34 4.70
N PRO A 6 20.78 10.50 6.01
CA PRO A 6 21.58 9.53 6.76
C PRO A 6 21.00 8.13 6.63
N ARG A 7 21.86 7.12 6.52
CA ARG A 7 21.43 5.71 6.53
C ARG A 7 20.62 5.44 7.79
N TRP A 8 19.50 4.74 7.65
CA TRP A 8 18.69 4.36 8.80
C TRP A 8 19.46 3.37 9.68
N PRO A 9 19.16 3.31 10.99
CA PRO A 9 19.74 2.30 11.85
C PRO A 9 19.28 0.92 11.35
N SER A 10 20.20 0.11 10.83
CA SER A 10 19.93 -1.31 10.62
C SER A 10 19.77 -1.96 11.98
N THR A 11 18.58 -2.49 12.28
CA THR A 11 18.34 -3.24 13.52
C THR A 11 19.04 -4.61 13.49
N PHE A 12 19.41 -5.08 12.30
CA PHE A 12 20.06 -6.37 12.06
C PHE A 12 21.55 -6.21 11.72
N ASP A 13 22.33 -5.64 12.64
CA ASP A 13 23.80 -5.73 12.56
C ASP A 13 24.22 -7.15 12.96
N GLY A 14 24.51 -8.01 11.97
CA GLY A 14 25.41 -9.16 12.16
C GLY A 14 24.86 -10.56 11.92
N TRP A 15 23.64 -10.74 11.41
CA TRP A 15 23.17 -12.06 10.97
C TRP A 15 22.62 -11.98 9.54
N GLU A 16 23.37 -12.54 8.59
CA GLU A 16 22.89 -12.82 7.23
C GLU A 16 21.80 -13.90 7.28
N TRP A 17 20.57 -13.54 7.66
CA TRP A 17 19.43 -14.41 7.36
C TRP A 17 18.89 -14.01 5.97
N PRO A 18 18.61 -14.99 5.10
CA PRO A 18 18.38 -14.74 3.67
C PRO A 18 17.05 -14.05 3.32
N ASP A 19 16.10 -13.92 4.26
CA ASP A 19 14.71 -13.55 3.96
C ASP A 19 14.21 -12.32 4.75
N TYR A 20 14.96 -11.20 4.75
CA TYR A 20 14.47 -9.91 5.28
C TYR A 20 13.90 -9.02 4.19
N PHE A 21 12.79 -8.35 4.50
CA PHE A 21 12.15 -7.40 3.60
C PHE A 21 12.03 -6.04 4.27
N THR A 22 12.13 -5.00 3.43
CA THR A 22 11.97 -3.61 3.84
C THR A 22 10.88 -2.98 2.98
N VAL A 23 9.90 -2.37 3.62
CA VAL A 23 8.96 -1.45 2.96
C VAL A 23 9.19 -0.04 3.50
N TYR A 24 8.91 0.95 2.66
CA TYR A 24 9.09 2.34 3.03
C TYR A 24 8.00 3.21 2.40
N ALA A 25 7.79 4.37 3.00
CA ALA A 25 6.99 5.41 2.39
C ALA A 25 7.24 6.76 3.04
N PHE A 26 6.90 7.79 2.29
CA PHE A 26 7.11 9.17 2.67
C PHE A 26 5.77 9.90 2.75
N GLY A 27 5.62 10.77 3.73
CA GLY A 27 4.40 11.56 3.89
C GLY A 27 4.62 12.82 4.69
N TYR A 28 3.56 13.62 4.78
CA TYR A 28 3.56 14.91 5.46
C TYR A 28 2.73 14.86 6.75
N ASP A 29 3.39 15.14 7.87
CA ASP A 29 2.76 15.36 9.17
C ASP A 29 2.35 16.84 9.28
N SER A 30 1.05 17.09 9.06
CA SER A 30 0.50 18.44 9.12
C SER A 30 0.43 19.03 10.53
N ILE A 31 0.44 18.20 11.57
CA ILE A 31 0.40 18.64 12.98
C ILE A 31 1.80 19.05 13.43
N GLY A 32 2.80 18.23 13.10
CA GLY A 32 4.20 18.51 13.37
C GLY A 32 4.84 19.53 12.41
N ASP A 33 4.18 19.83 11.29
CA ASP A 33 4.74 20.59 10.15
C ASP A 33 6.11 20.02 9.77
N ASP A 34 6.08 18.74 9.37
CA ASP A 34 7.26 17.94 9.08
C ASP A 34 6.98 16.92 7.99
N TYR A 35 8.01 16.63 7.20
CA TYR A 35 7.99 15.52 6.27
C TYR A 35 8.70 14.34 6.92
N LYS A 36 8.09 13.17 6.85
CA LYS A 36 8.60 11.96 7.49
C LYS A 36 8.77 10.84 6.48
N LEU A 37 9.91 10.16 6.55
CA LEU A 37 10.14 8.88 5.87
C LEU A 37 9.98 7.77 6.91
N VAL A 38 9.10 6.83 6.64
CA VAL A 38 8.87 5.65 7.49
C VAL A 38 9.45 4.44 6.76
N ILE A 39 10.27 3.69 7.47
CA ILE A 39 10.85 2.42 7.03
C ILE A 39 10.37 1.35 8.00
N VAL A 40 9.88 0.24 7.45
CA VAL A 40 9.48 -0.95 8.20
C VAL A 40 10.31 -2.12 7.69
N ASP A 41 11.16 -2.65 8.55
CA ASP A 41 11.93 -3.87 8.32
C ASP A 41 11.17 -5.04 8.97
N PHE A 42 11.04 -6.17 8.28
CA PHE A 42 10.37 -7.35 8.82
C PHE A 42 11.03 -8.66 8.37
N ASP A 43 10.93 -9.67 9.22
CA ASP A 43 11.32 -11.04 8.92
C ASP A 43 10.29 -11.68 7.95
N GLY A 44 10.78 -12.21 6.83
CA GLY A 44 9.99 -12.93 5.82
C GLY A 44 9.56 -14.33 6.24
N HIS A 45 10.07 -14.85 7.35
CA HIS A 45 9.61 -16.12 7.89
C HIS A 45 8.17 -16.00 8.42
N ARG A 46 7.25 -16.78 7.83
CA ARG A 46 5.80 -16.81 8.14
C ARG A 46 5.44 -17.38 9.52
N TYR A 47 6.32 -17.30 10.52
CA TYR A 47 6.10 -17.83 11.85
C TYR A 47 5.63 -16.76 12.83
N LEU A 48 4.96 -17.19 13.90
CA LEU A 48 4.37 -16.39 14.99
C LEU A 48 5.35 -15.50 15.77
N TYR A 49 6.62 -15.41 15.33
CA TYR A 49 7.70 -14.68 15.99
C TYR A 49 8.46 -13.72 15.05
N ALA A 50 7.93 -13.44 13.86
CA ALA A 50 8.53 -12.48 12.94
C ALA A 50 8.60 -11.11 13.62
N GLU A 51 9.81 -10.58 13.79
CA GLU A 51 10.01 -9.25 14.36
C GLU A 51 9.79 -8.19 13.28
N THR A 52 9.10 -7.12 13.63
CA THR A 52 8.90 -5.94 12.79
C THR A 52 9.56 -4.75 13.47
N PHE A 53 10.31 -3.96 12.71
CA PHE A 53 11.01 -2.79 13.20
C PHE A 53 10.64 -1.57 12.35
N THR A 54 10.08 -0.56 12.99
CA THR A 54 9.70 0.70 12.33
C THR A 54 10.63 1.81 12.75
N ASN A 55 11.21 2.47 11.76
CA ASN A 55 12.06 3.63 11.92
C ASN A 55 11.47 4.83 11.17
N VAL A 56 11.41 5.97 11.85
CA VAL A 56 10.88 7.22 11.32
C VAL A 56 12.00 8.24 11.22
N TYR A 57 12.22 8.78 10.04
CA TYR A 57 13.11 9.91 9.81
C TYR A 57 12.31 11.19 9.72
N SER A 58 12.66 12.18 10.54
CA SER A 58 12.12 13.53 10.46
C SER A 58 13.04 14.40 9.59
N LEU A 59 12.48 15.04 8.56
CA LEU A 59 13.26 15.99 7.74
C LEU A 59 13.56 17.27 8.51
N LYS A 60 12.64 17.70 9.38
CA LYS A 60 12.77 18.89 10.22
C LYS A 60 13.92 18.78 11.21
N THR A 61 14.07 17.66 11.90
CA THR A 61 15.18 17.45 12.85
C THR A 61 16.41 16.82 12.18
N GLY A 62 16.22 16.15 11.05
CA GLY A 62 17.27 15.43 10.35
C GLY A 62 17.72 14.15 11.06
N THR A 63 16.87 13.56 11.91
CA THR A 63 17.21 12.42 12.76
C THR A 63 16.26 11.24 12.58
N TRP A 64 16.78 10.04 12.82
CA TRP A 64 15.99 8.81 12.93
C TRP A 64 15.48 8.59 14.35
N LYS A 65 14.30 7.98 14.46
CA LYS A 65 13.68 7.51 15.70
C LYS A 65 13.03 6.15 15.45
N SER A 66 13.31 5.17 16.31
CA SER A 66 12.61 3.89 16.29
C SER A 66 11.30 3.99 17.08
N VAL A 67 10.24 3.34 16.59
CA VAL A 67 8.91 3.34 17.19
C VAL A 67 8.39 1.92 17.36
N GLU A 68 7.43 1.76 18.27
CA GLU A 68 6.80 0.47 18.51
C GLU A 68 6.10 -0.03 17.25
N SER A 69 6.35 -1.30 16.91
CA SER A 69 5.81 -1.94 15.72
C SER A 69 4.92 -3.10 16.15
N PRO A 70 3.61 -3.06 15.86
CA PRO A 70 2.76 -4.22 16.03
C PRO A 70 3.21 -5.33 15.08
N PHE A 71 2.95 -6.57 15.48
CA PHE A 71 3.24 -7.74 14.65
C PHE A 71 2.23 -7.83 13.50
N TYR A 72 2.68 -7.39 12.32
CA TYR A 72 2.00 -7.63 11.06
C TYR A 72 2.95 -8.38 10.13
N TRP A 73 2.43 -9.39 9.42
CA TRP A 73 3.18 -10.00 8.34
C TRP A 73 2.76 -9.38 7.03
N HIS A 74 3.75 -9.13 6.17
CA HIS A 74 3.54 -8.58 4.84
C HIS A 74 3.61 -9.73 3.84
N PRO A 75 2.60 -9.93 2.98
CA PRO A 75 2.67 -10.97 1.96
C PRO A 75 3.84 -10.69 1.00
N ASP A 76 4.45 -11.74 0.44
CA ASP A 76 5.61 -11.64 -0.47
C ASP A 76 5.33 -10.73 -1.70
N THR A 77 4.05 -10.49 -2.01
CA THR A 77 3.53 -9.58 -3.04
C THR A 77 3.49 -8.09 -2.61
N SER A 78 3.71 -7.78 -1.32
CA SER A 78 3.56 -6.44 -0.72
C SER A 78 4.87 -5.66 -0.62
N THR A 79 5.87 -5.96 -1.46
CA THR A 79 7.08 -5.12 -1.61
C THR A 79 6.78 -3.74 -2.20
N SER A 80 5.52 -3.44 -2.50
CA SER A 80 5.06 -2.12 -2.92
C SER A 80 5.33 -1.08 -1.82
N PRO A 81 5.82 0.12 -2.20
CA PRO A 81 5.92 1.23 -1.27
C PRO A 81 4.58 1.54 -0.60
N GLY A 82 4.63 2.06 0.62
CA GLY A 82 3.43 2.51 1.31
C GLY A 82 2.78 3.72 0.63
N VAL A 83 1.49 3.92 0.90
CA VAL A 83 0.69 4.98 0.27
C VAL A 83 0.27 6.03 1.30
N PHE A 84 0.62 7.29 1.05
CA PHE A 84 0.26 8.41 1.92
C PHE A 84 -1.13 8.99 1.57
N VAL A 85 -2.05 8.95 2.53
CA VAL A 85 -3.41 9.53 2.46
C VAL A 85 -3.81 10.02 3.85
N ASP A 86 -4.50 11.16 3.93
CA ASP A 86 -5.10 11.68 5.17
C ASP A 86 -4.16 11.69 6.40
N GLY A 87 -2.91 12.13 6.20
CA GLY A 87 -1.92 12.21 7.29
C GLY A 87 -1.32 10.87 7.73
N SER A 88 -1.68 9.77 7.07
CA SER A 88 -1.24 8.43 7.41
C SER A 88 -0.62 7.71 6.22
N ILE A 89 0.29 6.78 6.49
CA ILE A 89 0.90 5.90 5.48
C ILE A 89 0.28 4.51 5.58
N HIS A 90 -0.07 3.92 4.44
CA HIS A 90 -0.85 2.68 4.37
C HIS A 90 -0.09 1.57 3.68
N TRP A 91 -0.23 0.35 4.20
CA TRP A 91 0.22 -0.89 3.58
C TRP A 91 -0.86 -1.96 3.67
N ILE A 92 -0.85 -2.88 2.71
CA ILE A 92 -1.53 -4.15 2.87
C ILE A 92 -0.62 -5.04 3.71
N ALA A 93 -1.19 -5.59 4.77
CA ALA A 93 -0.52 -6.54 5.63
C ALA A 93 -1.54 -7.56 6.11
N CYS A 94 -1.11 -8.49 6.93
CA CYS A 94 -1.99 -9.49 7.50
C CYS A 94 -1.77 -9.55 9.01
N ASN A 95 -2.89 -9.64 9.73
CA ASN A 95 -2.88 -9.67 11.18
C ASN A 95 -2.21 -10.97 11.66
N ALA A 96 -1.24 -10.87 12.57
CA ALA A 96 -0.52 -12.04 13.06
C ALA A 96 -1.40 -13.02 13.88
N SER A 97 -2.52 -12.54 14.44
CA SER A 97 -3.39 -13.36 15.30
C SER A 97 -4.34 -14.29 14.55
N ASP A 98 -4.87 -13.85 13.40
CA ASP A 98 -5.84 -14.63 12.61
C ASP A 98 -5.45 -14.80 11.13
N CYS A 99 -4.27 -14.30 10.75
CA CYS A 99 -3.70 -14.33 9.40
C CYS A 99 -4.59 -13.69 8.33
N LYS A 100 -5.58 -12.86 8.71
CA LYS A 100 -6.43 -12.20 7.73
C LYS A 100 -5.76 -10.96 7.16
N PRO A 101 -5.91 -10.72 5.85
CA PRO A 101 -5.41 -9.51 5.25
C PRO A 101 -6.21 -8.30 5.74
N THR A 102 -5.49 -7.21 5.98
CA THR A 102 -6.01 -5.93 6.44
C THR A 102 -5.20 -4.79 5.82
N ILE A 103 -5.70 -3.56 5.98
CA ILE A 103 -4.94 -2.36 5.67
C ILE A 103 -4.42 -1.79 6.99
N VAL A 104 -3.12 -1.65 7.10
CA VAL A 104 -2.48 -1.03 8.26
C VAL A 104 -2.09 0.38 7.89
N ALA A 105 -2.46 1.33 8.75
CA ALA A 105 -2.12 2.74 8.64
C ALA A 105 -1.18 3.16 9.78
N PHE A 106 -0.11 3.86 9.44
CA PHE A 106 0.77 4.53 10.39
C PHE A 106 0.45 6.03 10.38
N ASP A 107 -0.13 6.52 11.49
CA ASP A 107 -0.44 7.93 11.70
C ASP A 107 0.87 8.71 11.92
N LEU A 108 1.19 9.64 11.02
CA LEU A 108 2.47 10.36 11.08
C LEU A 108 2.56 11.33 12.27
N ALA A 109 1.44 11.86 12.74
CA ALA A 109 1.40 12.82 13.83
C ALA A 109 1.54 12.13 15.19
N LYS A 110 0.86 10.99 15.36
CA LYS A 110 0.91 10.19 16.59
C LYS A 110 2.07 9.20 16.62
N GLU A 111 2.61 8.86 15.45
CA GLU A 111 3.62 7.82 15.24
C GLU A 111 3.16 6.46 15.77
N THR A 112 1.91 6.10 15.47
CA THR A 112 1.25 4.87 15.92
C THR A 112 0.54 4.18 14.77
N PHE A 113 0.46 2.84 14.86
CA PHE A 113 -0.28 2.03 13.90
C PHE A 113 -1.76 1.87 14.27
N CYS A 114 -2.61 1.79 13.26
CA CYS A 114 -4.02 1.43 13.38
C CYS A 114 -4.48 0.64 12.13
N GLU A 115 -5.59 -0.08 12.24
CA GLU A 115 -6.18 -0.79 11.10
C GLU A 115 -7.23 0.09 10.41
N VAL A 116 -7.24 0.06 9.08
CA VAL A 116 -8.26 0.68 8.24
C VAL A 116 -9.13 -0.43 7.64
N PRO A 117 -10.46 -0.36 7.74
CA PRO A 117 -11.31 -1.45 7.29
C PRO A 117 -11.29 -1.56 5.75
N PRO A 118 -10.95 -2.73 5.19
CA PRO A 118 -11.08 -2.97 3.75
C PRO A 118 -12.56 -3.10 3.35
N PRO A 119 -12.88 -2.97 2.04
CA PRO A 119 -14.21 -3.23 1.53
C PRO A 119 -14.59 -4.70 1.71
N SER A 120 -15.84 -4.96 2.11
CA SER A 120 -16.32 -6.33 2.38
C SER A 120 -16.22 -7.29 1.19
N LEU A 121 -16.23 -6.75 -0.04
CA LEU A 121 -16.17 -7.53 -1.28
C LEU A 121 -14.77 -8.04 -1.63
N VAL A 122 -13.71 -7.40 -1.12
CA VAL A 122 -12.33 -7.81 -1.44
C VAL A 122 -11.95 -9.06 -0.65
N GLY A 123 -12.41 -9.19 0.60
CA GLY A 123 -12.19 -10.39 1.43
C GLY A 123 -10.72 -10.84 1.42
N ASP A 124 -10.50 -12.13 1.16
CA ASP A 124 -9.16 -12.72 1.09
C ASP A 124 -8.35 -12.28 -0.14
N MET A 125 -8.96 -11.67 -1.16
CA MET A 125 -8.24 -11.17 -2.35
C MET A 125 -7.37 -9.95 -2.05
N LEU A 126 -7.48 -9.37 -0.85
CA LEU A 126 -6.70 -8.20 -0.47
C LEU A 126 -5.19 -8.47 -0.54
N VAL A 127 -4.73 -9.70 -0.27
CA VAL A 127 -3.30 -10.07 -0.38
C VAL A 127 -2.74 -9.95 -1.80
N CYS A 128 -3.61 -10.04 -2.82
CA CYS A 128 -3.25 -9.90 -4.23
C CYS A 128 -3.46 -8.48 -4.74
N SER A 129 -3.90 -7.56 -3.88
CA SER A 129 -4.21 -6.19 -4.26
C SER A 129 -3.05 -5.23 -4.00
N ARG A 130 -3.11 -4.07 -4.63
CA ARG A 130 -2.20 -2.95 -4.45
C ARG A 130 -2.96 -1.74 -3.92
N LEU A 131 -2.26 -0.85 -3.22
CA LEU A 131 -2.80 0.43 -2.78
C LEU A 131 -2.38 1.55 -3.73
N ALA A 132 -3.20 2.59 -3.81
CA ALA A 132 -2.88 3.83 -4.50
C ALA A 132 -3.51 5.04 -3.81
N ALA A 133 -2.92 6.22 -4.02
CA ALA A 133 -3.50 7.50 -3.62
C ALA A 133 -4.00 8.22 -4.88
N LEU A 134 -5.31 8.39 -5.03
CA LEU A 134 -5.91 9.03 -6.21
C LEU A 134 -6.79 10.19 -5.78
N GLY A 135 -6.41 11.42 -6.17
CA GLY A 135 -7.19 12.61 -5.83
C GLY A 135 -7.35 12.85 -4.31
N GLY A 136 -6.43 12.33 -3.50
CA GLY A 136 -6.50 12.39 -2.03
C GLY A 136 -7.27 11.24 -1.38
N TYR A 137 -7.80 10.28 -2.16
CA TYR A 137 -8.49 9.10 -1.64
C TYR A 137 -7.56 7.89 -1.58
N LEU A 138 -7.76 7.06 -0.55
CA LEU A 138 -7.14 5.73 -0.46
C LEU A 138 -7.87 4.78 -1.40
N CYS A 139 -7.10 4.11 -2.25
CA CYS A 139 -7.63 3.20 -3.26
C CYS A 139 -7.00 1.82 -3.13
N ILE A 140 -7.77 0.79 -3.46
CA ILE A 140 -7.31 -0.59 -3.61
C ILE A 140 -7.57 -0.98 -5.06
N TYR A 141 -6.62 -1.64 -5.71
CA TYR A 141 -6.87 -2.21 -7.02
C TYR A 141 -6.19 -3.56 -7.18
N HIS A 142 -6.78 -4.43 -7.99
CA HIS A 142 -6.14 -5.65 -8.46
C HIS A 142 -6.66 -5.99 -9.85
N THR A 143 -5.85 -6.76 -10.57
CA THR A 143 -6.26 -7.32 -11.85
C THR A 143 -6.61 -8.79 -11.71
N HIS A 144 -7.56 -9.25 -12.51
CA HIS A 144 -7.92 -10.65 -12.58
C HIS A 144 -8.31 -11.05 -14.00
N ASP A 145 -7.88 -12.24 -14.41
CA ASP A 145 -8.21 -12.81 -15.71
C ASP A 145 -9.66 -13.27 -15.77
N ILE A 146 -10.29 -13.04 -16.92
CA ILE A 146 -11.58 -13.59 -17.31
C ILE A 146 -11.38 -14.41 -18.59
N TYR A 147 -11.64 -15.70 -18.47
CA TYR A 147 -11.64 -16.61 -19.60
C TYR A 147 -12.99 -16.55 -20.32
N GLU A 148 -12.99 -16.08 -21.56
CA GLU A 148 -14.21 -16.03 -22.37
C GLU A 148 -14.64 -17.43 -22.77
N VAL A 149 -15.93 -17.73 -22.57
CA VAL A 149 -16.49 -19.08 -22.78
C VAL A 149 -16.47 -19.48 -24.26
N ASP A 150 -16.47 -18.51 -25.17
CA ASP A 150 -16.46 -18.73 -26.63
C ASP A 150 -15.06 -18.97 -27.22
N GLY A 151 -14.00 -18.95 -26.39
CA GLY A 151 -12.62 -19.16 -26.83
C GLY A 151 -12.01 -17.97 -27.56
N SER A 152 -12.65 -16.80 -27.52
CA SER A 152 -12.15 -15.57 -28.16
C SER A 152 -10.90 -14.97 -27.49
N GLY A 153 -10.55 -15.40 -26.28
CA GLY A 153 -9.29 -15.04 -25.61
C GLY A 153 -9.42 -14.90 -24.10
N VAL A 154 -8.38 -14.32 -23.48
CA VAL A 154 -8.36 -13.88 -22.08
C VAL A 154 -8.59 -12.37 -22.06
N LYS A 155 -9.58 -11.91 -21.30
CA LYS A 155 -9.72 -10.50 -20.93
C LYS A 155 -9.20 -10.31 -19.52
N GLU A 156 -8.70 -9.13 -19.25
CA GLU A 156 -8.28 -8.77 -17.90
C GLU A 156 -9.20 -7.67 -17.39
N ASN A 157 -9.71 -7.89 -16.19
CA ASN A 157 -10.53 -6.92 -15.49
C ASN A 157 -9.71 -6.31 -14.37
N ILE A 158 -9.88 -5.02 -14.19
CA ILE A 158 -9.33 -4.29 -13.06
C ILE A 158 -10.51 -3.92 -12.19
N ASP A 159 -10.46 -4.37 -10.95
CA ASP A 159 -11.34 -3.83 -9.94
C ASP A 159 -10.58 -2.77 -9.15
N LEU A 160 -11.18 -1.58 -9.07
CA LEU A 160 -10.69 -0.45 -8.30
C LEU A 160 -11.72 -0.08 -7.24
N TRP A 161 -11.30 -0.05 -5.99
CA TRP A 161 -12.07 0.49 -4.88
C TRP A 161 -11.51 1.83 -4.45
N VAL A 162 -12.38 2.81 -4.25
CA VAL A 162 -12.02 4.16 -3.77
C VAL A 162 -12.76 4.44 -2.47
N MET A 163 -12.03 4.74 -1.39
CA MET A 163 -12.60 5.09 -0.08
C MET A 163 -13.01 6.56 -0.08
N LYS A 164 -14.31 6.86 -0.26
CA LYS A 164 -14.80 8.24 -0.35
C LYS A 164 -14.76 8.99 0.99
N GLU A 165 -14.91 8.26 2.10
CA GLU A 165 -14.78 8.82 3.45
C GLU A 165 -13.73 8.01 4.21
N TYR A 166 -12.64 8.67 4.59
CA TYR A 166 -11.49 8.00 5.19
C TYR A 166 -11.88 7.23 6.47
N GLY A 167 -11.44 5.98 6.57
CA GLY A 167 -11.72 5.09 7.70
C GLY A 167 -13.14 4.48 7.72
N ILE A 168 -14.04 4.87 6.82
CA ILE A 168 -15.43 4.37 6.79
C ILE A 168 -15.56 3.24 5.76
N ARG A 169 -15.84 2.02 6.25
CA ARG A 169 -15.97 0.81 5.41
C ARG A 169 -17.04 0.94 4.34
N GLU A 170 -18.18 1.54 4.68
CA GLU A 170 -19.33 1.64 3.78
C GLU A 170 -19.11 2.68 2.67
N SER A 171 -18.03 3.48 2.76
CA SER A 171 -17.70 4.53 1.77
C SER A 171 -16.88 4.02 0.58
N TRP A 172 -16.46 2.76 0.60
CA TRP A 172 -15.74 2.15 -0.52
C TRP A 172 -16.67 2.00 -1.73
N ILE A 173 -16.34 2.67 -2.83
CA ILE A 173 -17.03 2.55 -4.11
C ILE A 173 -16.16 1.73 -5.06
N ARG A 174 -16.76 0.74 -5.73
CA ARG A 174 -16.08 -0.13 -6.71
C ARG A 174 -16.34 0.39 -8.13
N PHE A 175 -15.27 0.46 -8.90
CA PHE A 175 -15.25 0.64 -10.34
C PHE A 175 -14.66 -0.62 -10.96
N THR A 176 -15.24 -1.12 -12.04
CA THR A 176 -14.70 -2.25 -12.79
C THR A 176 -14.36 -1.80 -14.19
N VAL A 177 -13.11 -1.99 -14.57
CA VAL A 177 -12.58 -1.58 -15.86
C VAL A 177 -12.27 -2.84 -16.65
N ASN A 178 -12.93 -2.98 -17.79
CA ASN A 178 -12.69 -4.09 -18.70
C ASN A 178 -11.56 -3.67 -19.66
N SER A 179 -10.38 -4.27 -19.55
CA SER A 179 -9.30 -4.04 -20.52
C SER A 179 -9.56 -4.86 -21.79
N LEU A 180 -9.28 -4.25 -22.94
CA LEU A 180 -9.16 -4.97 -24.20
C LEU A 180 -7.74 -5.55 -24.29
N GLY A 181 -7.63 -6.84 -24.01
CA GLY A 181 -6.37 -7.60 -24.07
C GLY A 181 -5.72 -7.82 -22.70
N ALA A 182 -4.99 -8.93 -22.61
CA ALA A 182 -4.19 -9.29 -21.44
C ALA A 182 -3.01 -8.32 -21.29
N SER A 183 -2.89 -7.73 -20.11
CA SER A 183 -1.72 -6.99 -19.66
C SER A 183 -1.24 -7.64 -18.36
N LEU A 184 -0.10 -7.19 -17.85
CA LEU A 184 0.40 -7.64 -16.55
C LEU A 184 0.63 -6.46 -15.59
N ASP A 185 0.43 -5.21 -16.05
CA ASP A 185 0.68 -4.05 -15.22
C ASP A 185 -0.24 -2.88 -15.54
N PHE A 186 -0.93 -2.43 -14.50
CA PHE A 186 -1.74 -1.22 -14.51
C PHE A 186 -1.35 -0.37 -13.31
N SER A 187 -1.14 0.92 -13.57
CA SER A 187 -0.83 1.91 -12.55
C SER A 187 -1.87 3.02 -12.59
N PRO A 188 -2.73 3.15 -11.56
CA PRO A 188 -3.65 4.27 -11.50
C PRO A 188 -2.86 5.56 -11.24
N LEU A 189 -3.13 6.59 -12.05
CA LEU A 189 -2.37 7.84 -12.05
C LEU A 189 -3.08 8.95 -11.28
N CYS A 190 -4.37 9.18 -11.59
CA CYS A 190 -5.16 10.22 -10.95
C CYS A 190 -6.66 10.05 -11.18
N MET A 191 -7.45 10.86 -10.45
CA MET A 191 -8.87 11.06 -10.72
C MET A 191 -9.06 12.30 -11.60
N LEU A 192 -9.94 12.20 -12.59
CA LEU A 192 -10.52 13.33 -13.31
C LEU A 192 -11.94 13.57 -12.78
N GLY A 193 -12.14 14.65 -12.04
CA GLY A 193 -13.42 14.89 -11.36
C GLY A 193 -13.68 13.88 -10.23
N GLN A 194 -14.93 13.46 -10.06
CA GLN A 194 -15.33 12.58 -8.94
C GLN A 194 -15.38 11.09 -9.32
N ASP A 195 -15.56 10.80 -10.60
CA ASP A 195 -15.96 9.46 -11.06
C ASP A 195 -15.02 8.89 -12.13
N GLN A 196 -14.19 9.71 -12.78
CA GLN A 196 -13.27 9.22 -13.81
C GLN A 196 -11.89 8.93 -13.23
N VAL A 197 -11.32 7.78 -13.59
CA VAL A 197 -9.98 7.36 -13.20
C VAL A 197 -9.09 7.28 -14.44
N VAL A 198 -7.89 7.84 -14.37
CA VAL A 198 -6.86 7.70 -15.38
C VAL A 198 -5.86 6.64 -14.92
N MET A 199 -5.61 5.65 -15.77
CA MET A 199 -4.65 4.58 -15.53
C MET A 199 -3.64 4.50 -16.67
N LEU A 200 -2.42 4.07 -16.34
CA LEU A 200 -1.39 3.71 -17.30
C LEU A 200 -1.35 2.19 -17.41
N LYS A 201 -1.44 1.67 -18.62
CA LYS A 201 -1.34 0.24 -18.96
C LYS A 201 0.02 -0.02 -19.61
N ASP A 202 0.71 -1.04 -19.12
CA ASP A 202 2.00 -1.50 -19.65
C ASP A 202 3.05 -0.37 -19.81
N ASP A 203 2.97 0.68 -18.97
CA ASP A 203 3.77 1.91 -19.08
C ASP A 203 3.68 2.67 -20.42
N GLU A 204 2.71 2.34 -21.28
CA GLU A 204 2.64 2.82 -22.67
C GLU A 204 1.29 3.49 -23.01
N GLU A 205 0.17 2.97 -22.51
CA GLU A 205 -1.17 3.41 -22.91
C GLU A 205 -1.94 4.04 -21.75
N LEU A 206 -2.52 5.23 -22.00
CA LEU A 206 -3.43 5.88 -21.05
C LEU A 206 -4.87 5.40 -21.26
N ILE A 207 -5.47 4.90 -20.20
CA ILE A 207 -6.85 4.44 -20.16
C ILE A 207 -7.64 5.36 -19.23
N MET A 208 -8.78 5.85 -19.72
CA MET A 208 -9.75 6.60 -18.92
C MET A 208 -10.95 5.71 -18.65
N CYS A 209 -11.37 5.68 -17.39
CA CYS A 209 -12.45 4.83 -16.93
C CYS A 209 -13.51 5.71 -16.28
N ASP A 210 -14.74 5.57 -16.74
CA ASP A 210 -15.93 6.26 -16.21
C ASP A 210 -16.62 5.46 -15.10
#